data_AF-A0A355WLB4-F1
#
_entry.id   AF-A0A355WLB4-F1
#
_cell.length_a   1.000
_cell.length_b   1.000
_cell.length_c   1.000
_cell.angle_alpha   90.00
_cell.angle_beta   90.00
_cell.angle_gamma   90.00
#
_symmetry.space_group_name_H-M   'P 1'
#
loop_
_entity.id
_entity.type
_entity.pdbx_description
1 polymer ?
#
loop_
_entity_poly.entity_id
_entity_poly.type
_entity_poly.pdbx_seq_one_letter_code
_entity_poly.pdbx_strand_id
1 'polypeptide(L)'
;MQRDAAIVAMILTVRIAKMNFTQLRRLSIAALAFVLSFGAQTQAQVTLGELHIRNGLYTFSDRMNTYHAKMEHVLGNDYQGFDNAGLKVLNEDVAVLAALAEGIIDHPAPKAGNEAYAGLVAGLKASVDALQAATRNGDAAAAKAAIGGLKPAYTRLFAKFG
;
A
#
# COMPACT_ATOMS: atom_id res chain seq x y z
N MET A 1 17.99 -2.05 2.92
CA MET A 1 18.66 -0.80 2.47
C MET A 1 17.69 0.32 2.09
N GLN A 2 16.75 0.15 1.14
CA GLN A 2 15.87 1.27 0.71
C GLN A 2 14.70 1.56 1.68
N ARG A 3 14.16 0.53 2.34
CA ARG A 3 13.13 0.67 3.41
C ARG A 3 13.69 1.38 4.66
N ASP A 4 14.94 1.11 5.02
CA ASP A 4 15.60 1.72 6.18
C ASP A 4 15.81 3.23 5.97
N ALA A 5 16.14 3.64 4.74
CA ALA A 5 16.33 5.05 4.38
C ALA A 5 15.05 5.88 4.51
N ALA A 6 13.88 5.31 4.15
CA ALA A 6 12.60 6.00 4.22
C ALA A 6 12.13 6.23 5.67
N ILE A 7 12.31 5.23 6.54
CA ILE A 7 11.98 5.34 7.97
C ILE A 7 12.90 6.36 8.65
N VAL A 8 14.20 6.31 8.35
CA VAL A 8 15.18 7.27 8.87
C VAL A 8 14.86 8.69 8.38
N ALA A 9 14.47 8.88 7.12
CA ALA A 9 14.08 10.18 6.57
C ALA A 9 12.83 10.75 7.25
N MET A 10 11.81 9.91 7.49
CA MET A 10 10.58 10.32 8.17
C MET A 10 10.84 10.74 9.62
N ILE A 11 11.64 9.97 10.37
CA ILE A 11 12.04 10.30 11.74
C ILE A 11 12.85 11.60 11.76
N LEU A 12 13.77 11.80 10.81
CA LEU A 12 14.55 13.03 10.71
C LEU A 12 13.65 14.25 10.44
N THR A 13 12.66 14.11 9.56
CA THR A 13 11.77 15.21 9.15
C THR A 13 10.93 15.70 10.33
N VAL A 14 10.34 14.78 11.11
CA VAL A 14 9.57 15.11 12.32
C VAL A 14 10.45 15.74 13.40
N ARG A 15 11.70 15.28 13.52
CA ARG A 15 12.65 15.81 14.51
C ARG A 15 13.12 17.22 14.16
N ILE A 16 13.40 17.49 12.88
CA ILE A 16 13.80 18.81 12.37
C ILE A 16 12.68 19.83 12.56
N ALA A 17 11.42 19.46 12.31
CA ALA A 17 10.26 20.35 12.51
C ALA A 17 10.07 20.82 13.96
N LYS A 18 10.68 20.14 14.95
CA LYS A 18 10.64 20.49 16.37
C LYS A 18 11.93 21.16 16.87
N MET A 19 12.94 21.35 16.02
CA MET A 19 14.21 21.97 16.41
C MET A 19 14.15 23.49 16.37
N ASN A 20 14.84 24.13 17.31
CA ASN A 20 15.03 25.58 17.31
C ASN A 20 16.23 25.99 16.43
N PHE A 21 16.35 27.30 16.17
CA PHE A 21 17.33 27.86 15.23
C PHE A 21 18.80 27.50 15.55
N THR A 22 19.16 27.42 16.83
CA THR A 22 20.52 27.05 17.26
C THR A 22 20.82 25.57 17.04
N GLN A 23 19.82 24.70 17.17
CA GLN A 23 19.94 23.26 16.89
C GLN A 23 20.01 22.98 15.38
N LEU A 24 19.24 23.71 14.57
CA LEU A 24 19.27 23.63 13.11
C LEU A 24 20.68 23.95 12.54
N ARG A 25 21.39 24.92 13.13
CA ARG A 25 22.77 25.28 12.71
C ARG A 25 23.84 24.23 13.05
N ARG A 26 23.53 23.27 13.93
CA ARG A 26 24.45 22.17 14.31
C ARG A 26 24.22 20.90 13.50
N LEU A 27 23.17 20.84 12.69
CA LEU A 27 22.95 19.73 11.78
C LEU A 27 23.93 19.82 10.61
N SER A 28 24.51 18.68 10.21
CA SER A 28 25.41 18.64 9.06
C SER A 28 24.65 18.99 7.78
N ILE A 29 25.30 19.72 6.86
CA ILE A 29 24.73 20.12 5.57
C ILE A 29 24.22 18.89 4.78
N ALA A 30 24.88 17.74 4.93
CA ALA A 30 24.47 16.47 4.34
C ALA A 30 23.10 15.96 4.84
N ALA A 31 22.79 16.12 6.14
CA ALA A 31 21.49 15.72 6.71
C ALA A 31 20.34 16.63 6.22
N LEU A 32 20.63 17.92 6.04
CA LEU A 32 19.66 18.88 5.51
C LEU A 32 19.38 18.63 4.01
N ALA A 33 20.42 18.33 3.23
CA ALA A 33 20.29 18.00 1.81
C ALA A 33 19.51 16.69 1.58
N PHE A 34 19.71 15.67 2.42
CA PHE A 34 18.99 14.39 2.32
C PHE A 34 17.47 14.54 2.49
N VAL A 35 17.03 15.33 3.48
CA VAL A 35 15.59 15.56 3.74
C VAL A 35 14.93 16.38 2.64
N LEU A 36 15.60 17.43 2.15
CA LEU A 36 15.09 18.26 1.05
C LEU A 36 15.01 17.47 -0.26
N SER A 37 16.00 16.63 -0.55
CA SER A 37 16.02 15.80 -1.76
C SER A 37 14.93 14.73 -1.76
N PHE A 38 14.66 14.10 -0.61
CA PHE A 38 13.59 13.10 -0.48
C PHE A 38 12.20 13.70 -0.63
N GLY A 39 11.94 14.87 -0.01
CA GLY A 39 10.67 15.58 -0.15
C GLY A 39 10.38 16.07 -1.59
N ALA A 40 11.41 16.48 -2.33
CA ALA A 40 11.27 16.81 -3.74
C ALA A 40 10.96 15.57 -4.60
N GLN A 41 11.57 14.43 -4.26
CA GLN A 41 11.42 13.19 -5.00
C GLN A 41 10.04 12.53 -4.79
N THR A 42 9.43 12.67 -3.61
CA THR A 42 8.06 12.20 -3.36
C THR A 42 7.01 13.04 -4.09
N GLN A 43 7.15 14.37 -4.12
CA GLN A 43 6.21 15.22 -4.86
C GLN A 43 6.28 15.00 -6.37
N ALA A 44 7.48 14.80 -6.93
CA ALA A 44 7.64 14.47 -8.35
C ALA A 44 6.94 13.14 -8.72
N GLN A 45 7.02 12.11 -7.86
CA GLN A 45 6.34 10.83 -8.09
C GLN A 45 4.82 10.93 -8.01
N VAL A 46 4.29 11.71 -7.07
CA VAL A 46 2.84 11.96 -6.94
C VAL A 46 2.30 12.69 -8.18
N THR A 47 2.98 13.76 -8.62
CA THR A 47 2.53 14.56 -9.77
C THR A 47 2.58 13.81 -11.10
N LEU A 48 3.58 12.95 -11.33
CA LEU A 48 3.67 12.13 -12.54
C LEU A 48 2.65 10.99 -12.54
N GLY A 49 2.37 10.38 -11.38
CA GLY A 49 1.34 9.36 -11.22
C GLY A 49 -0.06 9.90 -11.55
N GLU A 50 -0.42 11.06 -11.02
CA GLU A 50 -1.69 11.74 -11.32
C GLU A 50 -1.82 12.11 -12.81
N LEU A 51 -0.71 12.51 -13.45
CA LEU A 51 -0.67 12.83 -14.87
C LEU A 51 -0.85 11.58 -15.74
N HIS A 52 -0.25 10.45 -15.36
CA HIS A 52 -0.43 9.16 -16.03
C HIS A 52 -1.85 8.61 -15.87
N ILE A 53 -2.48 8.80 -14.71
CA ILE A 53 -3.89 8.45 -14.49
C ILE A 53 -4.80 9.29 -15.39
N ARG A 54 -4.57 10.61 -15.48
CA ARG A 54 -5.35 11.52 -16.32
C ARG A 54 -5.17 11.28 -17.82
N ASN A 55 -4.03 10.75 -18.24
CA ASN A 55 -3.72 10.43 -19.62
C ASN A 55 -4.03 8.97 -20.01
N GLY A 56 -4.65 8.18 -19.10
CA GLY A 56 -5.02 6.79 -19.37
C GLY A 56 -3.83 5.82 -19.49
N LEU A 57 -2.62 6.25 -19.11
CA LEU A 57 -1.39 5.44 -19.13
C LEU A 57 -1.29 4.49 -17.93
N TYR A 58 -2.12 4.70 -16.90
CA TYR A 58 -2.33 3.76 -15.82
C TYR A 58 -3.77 3.26 -15.92
N THR A 59 -3.95 2.05 -16.47
CA THR A 59 -5.25 1.44 -16.78
C THR A 59 -5.81 0.64 -15.60
N PHE A 60 -7.09 0.27 -15.67
CA PHE A 60 -7.69 -0.62 -14.66
C PHE A 60 -6.91 -1.94 -14.55
N SER A 61 -6.47 -2.50 -15.69
CA SER A 61 -5.65 -3.71 -15.73
C SER A 61 -4.29 -3.50 -15.05
N ASP A 62 -3.64 -2.34 -15.21
CA ASP A 62 -2.38 -2.03 -14.52
C ASP A 62 -2.54 -1.98 -12.99
N ARG A 63 -3.65 -1.41 -12.50
CA ARG A 63 -3.99 -1.42 -11.07
C ARG A 63 -4.23 -2.83 -10.56
N MET A 64 -4.99 -3.63 -11.31
CA MET A 64 -5.24 -5.03 -10.98
C MET A 64 -3.94 -5.85 -10.95
N ASN A 65 -3.03 -5.64 -11.91
CA ASN A 65 -1.73 -6.32 -11.94
C ASN A 65 -0.82 -5.87 -10.80
N THR A 66 -0.85 -4.58 -10.44
CA THR A 66 -0.11 -4.06 -9.28
C THR A 66 -0.63 -4.68 -7.99
N TYR A 67 -1.96 -4.74 -7.82
CA TYR A 67 -2.60 -5.43 -6.71
C TYR A 67 -2.24 -6.92 -6.69
N HIS A 68 -2.28 -7.59 -7.85
CA HIS A 68 -1.94 -9.00 -7.97
C HIS A 68 -0.51 -9.28 -7.53
N ALA A 69 0.46 -8.49 -7.99
CA ALA A 69 1.85 -8.63 -7.58
C ALA A 69 2.02 -8.51 -6.06
N LYS A 70 1.34 -7.53 -5.43
CA LYS A 70 1.37 -7.38 -3.97
C LYS A 70 0.65 -8.53 -3.26
N MET A 71 -0.47 -9.00 -3.79
CA MET A 71 -1.23 -10.12 -3.25
C MET A 71 -0.40 -11.42 -3.27
N GLU A 72 0.29 -11.73 -4.36
CA GLU A 72 1.15 -12.92 -4.43
C GLU A 72 2.33 -12.82 -3.46
N HIS A 73 2.88 -11.61 -3.25
CA HIS A 73 3.87 -11.40 -2.19
C HIS A 73 3.31 -11.73 -0.79
N VAL A 74 2.09 -11.30 -0.48
CA VAL A 74 1.43 -11.62 0.80
C VAL A 74 1.15 -13.13 0.91
N LEU A 75 0.71 -13.78 -0.16
CA LEU A 75 0.40 -15.21 -0.16
C LEU A 75 1.65 -16.10 -0.05
N GLY A 76 2.78 -15.63 -0.58
CA GLY A 76 4.04 -16.38 -0.59
C GLY A 76 4.94 -16.15 0.62
N ASN A 77 4.62 -15.18 1.49
CA ASN A 77 5.39 -14.89 2.69
C ASN A 77 4.89 -15.72 3.88
N ASP A 78 5.81 -16.31 4.65
CA ASP A 78 5.50 -17.16 5.79
C ASP A 78 5.13 -16.37 7.06
N TYR A 79 5.46 -15.07 7.07
CA TYR A 79 5.31 -14.17 8.21
C TYR A 79 5.76 -14.80 9.53
N GLN A 80 6.90 -15.53 9.53
CA GLN A 80 7.43 -16.21 10.72
C GLN A 80 6.39 -17.08 11.45
N GLY A 81 5.48 -17.70 10.70
CA GLY A 81 4.40 -18.50 11.28
C GLY A 81 3.33 -17.69 12.02
N PHE A 82 3.17 -16.40 11.68
CA PHE A 82 2.19 -15.48 12.27
C PHE A 82 2.44 -15.19 13.75
N ASP A 83 3.70 -15.18 14.18
CA ASP A 83 4.05 -14.65 15.50
C ASP A 83 3.82 -13.13 15.58
N ASN A 84 4.05 -12.54 16.75
CA ASN A 84 3.83 -11.10 16.95
C ASN A 84 4.67 -10.21 16.03
N ALA A 85 5.88 -10.65 15.63
CA ALA A 85 6.73 -9.90 14.71
C ALA A 85 6.21 -10.06 13.27
N GLY A 86 5.86 -11.29 12.88
CA GLY A 86 5.22 -11.64 11.63
C GLY A 86 3.93 -10.88 11.37
N LEU A 87 3.06 -10.77 12.38
CA LEU A 87 1.82 -10.00 12.29
C LEU A 87 2.05 -8.50 12.06
N LYS A 88 3.13 -7.93 12.61
CA LYS A 88 3.50 -6.52 12.33
C LYS A 88 3.92 -6.35 10.88
N VAL A 89 4.76 -7.24 10.36
CA VAL A 89 5.19 -7.21 8.95
C VAL A 89 4.00 -7.43 8.02
N LEU A 90 3.12 -8.39 8.33
CA LEU A 90 1.89 -8.62 7.60
C LEU A 90 0.99 -7.37 7.61
N ASN A 91 0.85 -6.70 8.76
CA ASN A 91 0.07 -5.46 8.84
C ASN A 91 0.60 -4.35 7.91
N GLU A 92 1.92 -4.21 7.78
CA GLU A 92 2.53 -3.26 6.84
C GLU A 92 2.21 -3.62 5.38
N ASP A 93 2.33 -4.90 5.03
CA ASP A 93 2.02 -5.39 3.69
C ASP A 93 0.54 -5.24 3.34
N VAL A 94 -0.34 -5.47 4.33
CA VAL A 94 -1.79 -5.33 4.20
C VAL A 94 -2.20 -3.87 4.09
N ALA A 95 -1.49 -2.94 4.74
CA ALA A 95 -1.73 -1.51 4.55
C ALA A 95 -1.47 -1.09 3.09
N VAL A 96 -0.39 -1.61 2.48
CA VAL A 96 -0.12 -1.37 1.05
C VAL A 96 -1.20 -2.02 0.18
N LEU A 97 -1.60 -3.26 0.49
CA LEU A 97 -2.64 -3.97 -0.27
C LEU A 97 -4.00 -3.24 -0.21
N ALA A 98 -4.35 -2.67 0.95
CA ALA A 98 -5.54 -1.85 1.13
C ALA A 98 -5.49 -0.58 0.27
N ALA A 99 -4.36 0.14 0.26
CA ALA A 99 -4.21 1.32 -0.60
C ALA A 99 -4.35 0.97 -2.10
N LEU A 100 -3.83 -0.19 -2.53
CA LEU A 100 -4.01 -0.66 -3.91
C LEU A 100 -5.47 -1.03 -4.23
N ALA A 101 -6.19 -1.63 -3.27
CA ALA A 101 -7.61 -1.93 -3.41
C ALA A 101 -8.45 -0.66 -3.54
N GLU A 102 -8.20 0.36 -2.71
CA GLU A 102 -8.85 1.67 -2.84
C GLU A 102 -8.53 2.32 -4.19
N GLY A 103 -7.29 2.21 -4.68
CA GLY A 103 -6.93 2.67 -6.02
C GLY A 103 -7.74 2.00 -7.15
N ILE A 104 -8.13 0.73 -7.00
CA ILE A 104 -9.03 0.03 -7.94
C ILE A 104 -10.47 0.56 -7.82
N ILE A 105 -10.93 0.85 -6.60
CA ILE A 105 -12.28 1.34 -6.31
C ILE A 105 -12.47 2.77 -6.85
N ASP A 106 -11.51 3.66 -6.59
CA ASP A 106 -11.54 5.06 -6.98
C ASP A 106 -11.40 5.28 -8.50
N HIS A 107 -10.87 4.28 -9.21
CA HIS A 107 -10.65 4.31 -10.65
C HIS A 107 -11.29 3.10 -11.32
N PRO A 108 -12.62 3.09 -11.43
CA PRO A 108 -13.36 1.91 -11.85
C PRO A 108 -13.12 1.52 -13.32
N ALA A 109 -13.35 0.25 -13.63
CA ALA A 109 -13.22 -0.26 -14.99
C ALA A 109 -14.17 0.46 -15.97
N PRO A 110 -13.83 0.57 -17.28
CA PRO A 110 -14.71 1.18 -18.28
C PRO A 110 -16.11 0.55 -18.36
N LYS A 111 -16.25 -0.72 -17.95
CA LYS A 111 -17.53 -1.48 -17.90
C LYS A 111 -18.15 -1.53 -16.50
N ALA A 112 -17.79 -0.62 -15.60
CA ALA A 112 -18.28 -0.60 -14.21
C ALA A 112 -19.80 -0.43 -14.07
N GLY A 113 -20.50 -0.01 -15.12
CA GLY A 113 -21.98 0.00 -15.17
C GLY A 113 -22.62 -1.39 -15.23
N ASN A 114 -21.85 -2.47 -15.31
CA ASN A 114 -22.37 -3.83 -15.19
C ASN A 114 -22.85 -4.11 -13.76
N GLU A 115 -24.04 -4.69 -13.61
CA GLU A 115 -24.67 -5.01 -12.32
C GLU A 115 -23.78 -5.83 -11.36
N ALA A 116 -22.90 -6.69 -11.89
CA ALA A 116 -22.03 -7.52 -11.08
C ALA A 116 -20.81 -6.76 -10.54
N TYR A 117 -20.47 -5.59 -11.09
CA TYR A 117 -19.23 -4.87 -10.77
C TYR A 117 -19.20 -4.46 -9.30
N ALA A 118 -20.27 -3.81 -8.81
CA ALA A 118 -20.35 -3.34 -7.44
C ALA A 118 -20.17 -4.47 -6.41
N GLY A 119 -20.81 -5.63 -6.65
CA GLY A 119 -20.67 -6.79 -5.76
C GLY A 119 -19.26 -7.40 -5.76
N LEU A 120 -18.60 -7.43 -6.91
CA LEU A 120 -17.23 -7.97 -7.03
C LEU A 120 -16.20 -7.04 -6.39
N VAL A 121 -16.33 -5.73 -6.58
CA VAL A 121 -15.48 -4.74 -5.94
C VAL A 121 -15.69 -4.71 -4.42
N ALA A 122 -16.95 -4.79 -3.95
CA ALA A 122 -17.24 -4.93 -2.53
C ALA A 122 -16.63 -6.22 -1.93
N GLY A 123 -16.67 -7.32 -2.68
CA GLY A 123 -16.03 -8.58 -2.29
C GLY A 123 -14.50 -8.46 -2.19
N LEU A 124 -13.85 -7.76 -3.13
CA LEU A 124 -12.42 -7.45 -3.06
C LEU A 124 -12.12 -6.64 -1.80
N LYS A 125 -12.85 -5.54 -1.59
CA LYS A 125 -12.66 -4.66 -0.42
C LYS A 125 -12.83 -5.43 0.89
N ALA A 126 -13.91 -6.20 1.03
CA ALA A 126 -14.18 -6.98 2.23
C ALA A 126 -13.07 -8.00 2.54
N SER A 127 -12.46 -8.62 1.51
CA SER A 127 -11.35 -9.56 1.72
C SER A 127 -10.12 -8.88 2.32
N VAL A 128 -9.81 -7.65 1.90
CA VAL A 128 -8.68 -6.87 2.41
C VAL A 128 -8.99 -6.30 3.78
N ASP A 129 -10.21 -5.79 3.99
CA ASP A 129 -10.65 -5.25 5.28
C ASP A 129 -10.64 -6.34 6.36
N ALA A 130 -11.06 -7.57 6.05
CA ALA A 130 -11.01 -8.70 6.97
C ALA A 130 -9.58 -9.02 7.40
N LEU A 131 -8.64 -9.02 6.45
CA LEU A 131 -7.23 -9.25 6.75
C LEU A 131 -6.63 -8.10 7.57
N GLN A 132 -6.96 -6.85 7.22
CA GLN A 132 -6.50 -5.68 7.95
C GLN A 132 -7.03 -5.62 9.38
N ALA A 133 -8.28 -6.03 9.61
CA ALA A 133 -8.85 -6.14 10.95
C ALA A 133 -8.11 -7.21 11.77
N ALA A 134 -7.90 -8.40 11.20
CA ALA A 134 -7.20 -9.49 11.87
C ALA A 134 -5.77 -9.12 12.29
N THR A 135 -5.02 -8.46 11.40
CA THR A 135 -3.63 -8.05 11.69
C THR A 135 -3.55 -6.94 12.73
N ARG A 136 -4.46 -5.97 12.70
CA ARG A 136 -4.55 -4.91 13.72
C ARG A 136 -4.93 -5.44 15.09
N ASN A 137 -5.77 -6.47 15.13
CA ASN A 137 -6.19 -7.12 16.37
C ASN A 137 -5.15 -8.12 16.91
N GLY A 138 -4.07 -8.40 16.15
CA GLY A 138 -3.08 -9.40 16.52
C GLY A 138 -3.60 -10.84 16.46
N ASP A 139 -4.68 -11.09 15.72
CA ASP A 139 -5.31 -12.41 15.63
C ASP A 139 -4.67 -13.23 14.51
N ALA A 140 -3.70 -14.08 14.88
CA ALA A 140 -2.98 -14.94 13.96
C ALA A 140 -3.89 -15.92 13.21
N ALA A 141 -4.91 -16.48 13.89
CA ALA A 141 -5.80 -17.46 13.29
C ALA A 141 -6.71 -16.79 12.25
N ALA A 142 -7.30 -15.64 12.60
CA ALA A 142 -8.10 -14.85 11.68
C ALA A 142 -7.27 -14.31 10.51
N ALA A 143 -6.02 -13.90 10.74
CA ALA A 143 -5.14 -13.39 9.68
C ALA A 143 -4.83 -14.49 8.66
N LYS A 144 -4.49 -15.70 9.14
CA LYS A 144 -4.24 -16.85 8.27
C LYS A 144 -5.47 -17.25 7.47
N ALA A 145 -6.65 -17.23 8.08
CA ALA A 145 -7.92 -17.49 7.39
C ALA A 145 -8.22 -16.42 6.33
N ALA A 146 -8.03 -15.14 6.66
CA ALA A 146 -8.34 -14.01 5.79
C ALA A 146 -7.42 -13.93 4.56
N ILE A 147 -6.14 -14.32 4.69
CA ILE A 147 -5.22 -14.44 3.54
C ILE A 147 -5.77 -15.37 2.46
N GLY A 148 -6.39 -16.49 2.86
CA GLY A 148 -7.02 -17.43 1.93
C GLY A 148 -8.17 -16.81 1.11
N GLY A 149 -8.76 -15.72 1.58
CA GLY A 149 -9.85 -15.01 0.91
C GLY A 149 -9.41 -14.02 -0.18
N LEU A 150 -8.14 -13.61 -0.21
CA LEU A 150 -7.64 -12.58 -1.13
C LEU A 150 -7.71 -13.03 -2.60
N LYS A 151 -7.12 -14.19 -2.91
CA LYS A 151 -7.02 -14.70 -4.29
C LYS A 151 -8.38 -14.98 -4.92
N PRO A 152 -9.34 -15.65 -4.24
CA PRO A 152 -10.67 -15.84 -4.81
C PRO A 152 -11.44 -14.53 -5.07
N ALA A 153 -11.26 -13.51 -4.24
CA ALA A 153 -11.89 -12.20 -4.45
C ALA A 153 -11.30 -11.49 -5.67
N TYR A 154 -9.97 -11.47 -5.78
CA TYR A 154 -9.25 -10.94 -6.94
C TYR A 154 -9.64 -11.63 -8.25
N THR A 155 -9.55 -12.96 -8.31
CA THR A 155 -9.79 -13.73 -9.54
C THR A 155 -11.20 -13.50 -10.10
N ARG A 156 -12.21 -13.37 -9.22
CA ARG A 156 -13.60 -13.11 -9.66
C ARG A 156 -13.77 -11.72 -10.29
N LEU A 157 -13.10 -10.70 -9.74
CA LEU A 157 -13.12 -9.37 -10.33
C LEU A 157 -12.32 -9.33 -11.65
N PHE A 158 -11.10 -9.89 -11.64
CA PHE A 158 -10.21 -9.91 -12.80
C PHE A 158 -10.81 -10.67 -13.98
N ALA A 159 -11.40 -11.84 -13.76
CA ALA A 159 -11.99 -12.64 -14.84
C ALA A 159 -13.08 -11.92 -15.64
N LYS A 160 -13.74 -10.92 -15.04
CA LYS A 160 -14.85 -10.20 -15.68
C LYS A 160 -14.49 -8.77 -16.12
N PHE A 161 -13.50 -8.14 -15.50
CA PHE A 161 -13.19 -6.73 -15.71
C PHE A 161 -11.68 -6.42 -15.88
N GLY A 162 -10.81 -7.40 -15.69
CA GLY A 162 -9.35 -7.28 -15.79
C GLY A 162 -8.83 -7.13 -17.21
#